data_AF-A0A1I6VAK9-F1
#
_entry.id   AF-A0A1I6VAK9-F1
#
_cell.length_a   1.000
_cell.length_b   1.000
_cell.length_c   1.000
_cell.angle_alpha   90.00
_cell.angle_beta   90.00
_cell.angle_gamma   90.00
#
_symmetry.space_group_name_H-M   'P 1'
#
loop_
_entity.id
_entity.type
_entity.pdbx_description
1 polymer ?
#
loop_
_entity_poly.entity_id
_entity_poly.type
_entity_poly.pdbx_seq_one_letter_code
_entity_poly.pdbx_strand_id
1 'polypeptide(L)'
;MDVLNIHAVNSLEDNKNILKKGGLLDILYRMKEEKVTRFIGFSGHADPLALTDLIEKGNFDCMIVAMNHYPKGLDTSTTRIEQVVPKAKEKNMGAILMKVIRPLDTIEGISLNAENLIRYALSLENIDGITVGMDNMKVLESNLKTLREFTPMNIQEKKEITLALTPFFNHENLPWMNKGYRDGNWT
;
A
#
# COMPACT_ATOMS: atom_id res chain seq x y z
N MET A 1 4.73 -12.41 -17.45
CA MET A 1 4.68 -11.83 -16.08
C MET A 1 3.24 -11.82 -15.62
N ASP A 2 2.94 -12.03 -14.34
CA ASP A 2 1.55 -12.02 -13.86
C ASP A 2 1.00 -10.61 -13.68
N VAL A 3 1.74 -9.72 -13.00
CA VAL A 3 1.31 -8.34 -12.74
C VAL A 3 2.43 -7.37 -13.11
N LEU A 4 2.12 -6.32 -13.86
CA LEU A 4 3.04 -5.21 -14.14
C LEU A 4 2.52 -3.92 -13.52
N ASN A 5 3.29 -3.35 -12.60
CA ASN A 5 2.90 -2.14 -11.90
C ASN A 5 3.67 -0.90 -12.36
N ILE A 6 2.97 0.22 -12.49
CA ILE A 6 3.59 1.54 -12.46
C ILE A 6 4.17 1.73 -11.05
N HIS A 7 5.47 2.03 -10.98
CA HIS A 7 6.15 2.20 -9.72
C HIS A 7 5.98 3.63 -9.18
N ALA A 8 5.59 3.74 -7.89
CA ALA A 8 5.56 4.98 -7.13
C ALA A 8 4.83 6.17 -7.79
N VAL A 9 3.51 6.09 -7.89
CA VAL A 9 2.64 7.23 -8.19
C VAL A 9 2.67 8.19 -6.99
N ASN A 10 3.11 9.42 -7.20
CA ASN A 10 3.32 10.40 -6.12
C ASN A 10 2.45 11.64 -6.23
N SER A 11 1.95 11.99 -7.42
CA SER A 11 1.27 13.26 -7.65
C SER A 11 0.27 13.24 -8.81
N LEU A 12 -0.63 14.22 -8.84
CA LEU A 12 -1.51 14.47 -9.99
C LEU A 12 -0.75 14.80 -11.28
N GLU A 13 0.49 15.30 -11.18
CA GLU A 13 1.34 15.55 -12.36
C GLU A 13 1.87 14.25 -12.95
N ASP A 14 2.20 13.25 -12.12
CA ASP A 14 2.50 11.90 -12.60
C ASP A 14 1.29 11.34 -13.35
N ASN A 15 0.08 11.51 -12.81
CA ASN A 15 -1.15 11.03 -13.43
C ASN A 15 -1.37 11.66 -14.81
N LYS A 16 -1.13 12.96 -15.00
CA LYS A 16 -1.23 13.59 -16.33
C LYS A 16 -0.31 12.91 -17.35
N ASN A 17 0.91 12.55 -16.94
CA ASN A 17 1.87 11.87 -17.81
C ASN A 17 1.52 10.41 -18.05
N ILE A 18 0.97 9.71 -17.05
CA ILE A 18 0.53 8.32 -17.15
C ILE A 18 -0.70 8.20 -18.07
N LEU A 19 -1.68 9.10 -17.91
CA LEU A 19 -2.99 9.05 -18.55
C LEU A 19 -3.06 9.74 -19.92
N LYS A 20 -2.02 10.50 -20.32
CA LYS A 20 -2.02 11.14 -21.65
C LYS A 20 -2.17 10.07 -22.74
N LYS A 21 -2.82 10.44 -23.85
CA LYS A 21 -2.91 9.58 -25.03
C LYS A 21 -1.52 9.21 -25.54
N GLY A 22 -1.29 7.92 -25.78
CA GLY A 22 0.03 7.36 -26.10
C GLY A 22 1.00 7.33 -24.91
N GLY A 23 0.52 7.59 -23.70
CA GLY A 23 1.27 7.57 -22.46
C GLY A 23 1.48 6.17 -21.89
N LEU A 24 1.92 6.11 -20.63
CA LEU A 24 2.30 4.85 -20.00
C LEU A 24 1.11 3.89 -19.85
N LEU A 25 -0.08 4.39 -19.55
CA LEU A 25 -1.25 3.52 -19.38
C LEU A 25 -1.67 2.84 -20.69
N ASP A 26 -1.65 3.56 -21.81
CA ASP A 26 -1.93 2.98 -23.13
C ASP A 26 -0.92 1.89 -23.50
N ILE A 27 0.35 2.07 -23.14
CA ILE A 27 1.38 1.05 -23.32
C ILE A 27 1.08 -0.18 -22.47
N LEU A 28 0.69 0.00 -21.21
CA LEU A 28 0.33 -1.11 -20.33
C LEU A 28 -0.90 -1.89 -20.83
N TYR A 29 -1.91 -1.20 -21.38
CA TYR A 29 -3.05 -1.87 -22.01
C TYR A 29 -2.61 -2.73 -23.19
N ARG A 30 -1.78 -2.20 -24.08
CA ARG A 30 -1.22 -2.97 -25.20
C ARG A 30 -0.39 -4.17 -24.72
N MET A 31 0.43 -3.99 -23.70
CA MET A 31 1.20 -5.10 -23.11
C MET A 31 0.31 -6.20 -22.53
N LYS A 32 -0.87 -5.84 -22.00
CA LYS A 32 -1.89 -6.81 -21.54
C LYS A 32 -2.57 -7.52 -22.72
N GLU A 33 -2.98 -6.77 -23.76
CA GLU A 33 -3.57 -7.30 -24.99
C GLU A 33 -2.63 -8.27 -25.73
N GLU A 34 -1.34 -7.91 -25.81
CA GLU A 34 -0.26 -8.69 -26.41
C GLU A 34 0.24 -9.82 -25.49
N LYS A 35 -0.36 -9.99 -24.30
CA LYS A 35 -0.07 -11.05 -23.31
C LYS A 35 1.35 -11.03 -22.73
N VAL A 36 2.01 -9.88 -22.73
CA VAL A 36 3.30 -9.68 -22.03
C VAL A 36 3.11 -9.73 -20.51
N THR A 37 2.00 -9.16 -20.03
CA THR A 37 1.54 -9.26 -18.64
C THR A 37 0.07 -9.69 -18.60
N ARG A 38 -0.34 -10.38 -17.52
CA ARG A 38 -1.75 -10.79 -17.35
C ARG A 38 -2.60 -9.69 -16.72
N PHE A 39 -2.01 -8.96 -15.78
CA PHE A 39 -2.63 -7.88 -15.03
C PHE A 39 -1.72 -6.66 -14.99
N ILE A 40 -2.33 -5.51 -14.74
CA ILE A 40 -1.64 -4.22 -14.58
C ILE A 40 -2.12 -3.52 -13.32
N GLY A 41 -1.26 -2.69 -12.76
CA GLY A 41 -1.58 -1.92 -11.58
C GLY A 41 -0.63 -0.75 -11.37
N PHE A 42 -0.65 -0.22 -10.15
CA PHE A 42 0.30 0.79 -9.73
C PHE A 42 0.63 0.63 -8.24
N SER A 43 1.69 1.29 -7.81
CA SER A 43 2.05 1.41 -6.40
C SER A 43 2.17 2.87 -5.99
N GLY A 44 1.93 3.18 -4.70
CA GLY A 44 1.98 4.56 -4.22
C GLY A 44 2.31 4.71 -2.74
N HIS A 45 3.15 5.71 -2.43
CA HIS A 45 3.58 6.04 -1.07
C HIS A 45 3.04 7.37 -0.54
N ALA A 46 2.65 8.30 -1.42
CA ALA A 46 2.53 9.71 -1.06
C ALA A 46 1.08 10.17 -0.92
N ASP A 47 0.45 10.56 -2.01
CA ASP A 47 -0.76 11.39 -2.01
C ASP A 47 -2.04 10.59 -2.27
N PRO A 48 -2.98 10.46 -1.30
CA PRO A 48 -4.25 9.79 -1.54
C PRO A 48 -5.08 10.41 -2.67
N LEU A 49 -4.96 11.72 -2.92
CA LEU A 49 -5.65 12.37 -4.04
C LEU A 49 -5.11 11.88 -5.38
N ALA A 50 -3.79 11.74 -5.50
CA ALA A 50 -3.18 11.20 -6.71
C ALA A 50 -3.58 9.74 -6.95
N LEU A 51 -3.62 8.91 -5.90
CA LEU A 51 -4.03 7.51 -6.04
C LEU A 51 -5.51 7.40 -6.42
N THR A 52 -6.40 8.15 -5.75
CA THR A 52 -7.83 8.18 -6.07
C THR A 52 -8.08 8.70 -7.49
N ASP A 53 -7.43 9.78 -7.89
CA ASP A 53 -7.54 10.34 -9.25
C ASP A 53 -7.13 9.32 -10.32
N LEU A 54 -6.07 8.55 -10.07
CA LEU A 54 -5.60 7.52 -11.00
C LEU A 54 -6.55 6.32 -11.07
N ILE A 55 -7.13 5.90 -9.94
CA ILE A 55 -8.16 4.85 -9.87
C ILE A 55 -9.41 5.28 -10.64
N GLU A 56 -9.83 6.54 -10.49
CA GLU A 56 -11.04 7.04 -11.12
C GLU A 56 -10.90 7.13 -12.64
N LYS A 57 -9.74 7.57 -13.13
CA LYS A 57 -9.47 7.85 -14.55
C LYS A 57 -8.88 6.69 -15.33
N GLY A 58 -8.20 5.75 -14.66
CA GLY A 58 -7.62 4.56 -15.28
C GLY A 58 -8.49 3.31 -15.15
N ASN A 59 -8.07 2.23 -15.81
CA ASN A 59 -8.65 0.90 -15.67
C ASN A 59 -7.54 -0.08 -15.26
N PHE A 60 -7.31 -0.23 -13.96
CA PHE A 60 -6.27 -1.09 -13.41
C PHE A 60 -6.88 -2.36 -12.82
N ASP A 61 -6.08 -3.42 -12.64
CA ASP A 61 -6.53 -4.64 -11.98
C ASP A 61 -6.24 -4.60 -10.47
N CYS A 62 -5.18 -3.91 -10.06
CA CYS A 62 -4.80 -3.82 -8.66
C CYS A 62 -4.01 -2.54 -8.31
N MET A 63 -3.91 -2.26 -7.02
CA MET A 63 -3.00 -1.27 -6.46
C MET A 63 -2.19 -1.86 -5.30
N ILE A 64 -0.96 -1.38 -5.13
CA ILE A 64 -0.15 -1.60 -3.92
C ILE A 64 -0.01 -0.26 -3.20
N VAL A 65 -0.64 -0.11 -2.04
CA VAL A 65 -0.65 1.15 -1.29
C VAL A 65 0.07 1.00 0.04
N ALA A 66 0.92 1.99 0.37
CA ALA A 66 1.52 2.04 1.70
C ALA A 66 0.44 2.24 2.75
N MET A 67 0.37 1.33 3.72
CA MET A 67 -0.54 1.45 4.86
C MET A 67 -0.25 2.68 5.73
N ASN A 68 0.97 3.21 5.62
CA ASN A 68 1.58 4.01 6.66
C ASN A 68 2.05 5.40 6.16
N HIS A 69 1.69 6.45 6.91
CA HIS A 69 2.14 7.87 6.88
C HIS A 69 1.75 8.79 5.73
N TYR A 70 1.25 9.98 6.06
CA TYR A 70 1.04 11.12 5.17
C TYR A 70 2.33 11.88 4.84
N PRO A 71 2.47 12.48 3.65
CA PRO A 71 3.29 13.67 3.49
C PRO A 71 2.85 14.78 4.46
N LYS A 72 3.79 15.56 5.02
CA LYS A 72 3.45 16.73 5.85
C LYS A 72 2.50 17.69 5.12
N GLY A 73 1.48 18.19 5.82
CA GLY A 73 0.61 19.27 5.31
C GLY A 73 -0.69 18.83 4.61
N LEU A 74 -1.08 17.55 4.71
CA LEU A 74 -2.40 17.06 4.27
C LEU A 74 -3.36 16.91 5.46
N ASP A 75 -4.67 16.96 5.19
CA ASP A 75 -5.70 16.67 6.19
C ASP A 75 -5.56 15.24 6.71
N THR A 76 -5.28 15.11 8.01
CA THR A 76 -5.09 13.83 8.71
C THR A 76 -6.39 13.28 9.30
N SER A 77 -7.54 13.88 9.01
CA SER A 77 -8.84 13.47 9.56
C SER A 77 -9.30 12.06 9.14
N THR A 78 -8.82 11.56 7.98
CA THR A 78 -9.17 10.24 7.42
C THR A 78 -7.96 9.58 6.80
N THR A 79 -7.59 8.38 7.24
CA THR A 79 -6.38 7.65 6.80
C THR A 79 -6.31 7.51 5.28
N ARG A 80 -5.10 7.44 4.69
CA ARG A 80 -4.95 7.13 3.25
C ARG A 80 -5.76 5.91 2.83
N ILE A 81 -5.76 4.87 3.67
CA ILE A 81 -6.46 3.62 3.40
C ILE A 81 -7.98 3.86 3.34
N GLU A 82 -8.53 4.62 4.29
CA GLU A 82 -9.95 5.01 4.26
C GLU A 82 -10.32 5.86 3.05
N GLN A 83 -9.39 6.62 2.47
CA GLN A 83 -9.65 7.41 1.26
C GLN A 83 -9.56 6.57 -0.03
N VAL A 84 -8.53 5.73 -0.16
CA VAL A 84 -8.16 5.09 -1.44
C VAL A 84 -8.79 3.71 -1.61
N VAL A 85 -8.90 2.92 -0.54
CA VAL A 85 -9.41 1.53 -0.64
C VAL A 85 -10.87 1.45 -1.07
N PRO A 86 -11.80 2.30 -0.57
CA PRO A 86 -13.17 2.31 -1.07
C PRO A 86 -13.25 2.56 -2.58
N LYS A 87 -12.38 3.42 -3.12
CA LYS A 87 -12.31 3.75 -4.54
C LYS A 87 -11.82 2.56 -5.37
N ALA A 88 -10.81 1.83 -4.89
CA ALA A 88 -10.38 0.59 -5.52
C ALA A 88 -11.52 -0.44 -5.56
N LYS A 89 -12.26 -0.60 -4.45
CA LYS A 89 -13.43 -1.49 -4.39
C LYS A 89 -14.52 -1.09 -5.40
N GLU A 90 -14.86 0.20 -5.49
CA GLU A 90 -15.84 0.72 -6.46
C GLU A 90 -15.47 0.37 -7.91
N LYS A 91 -14.17 0.22 -8.20
CA LYS A 91 -13.62 -0.15 -9.52
C LYS A 91 -13.35 -1.64 -9.70
N ASN A 92 -13.70 -2.49 -8.72
CA ASN A 92 -13.33 -3.92 -8.69
C ASN A 92 -11.81 -4.16 -8.81
N MET A 93 -11.00 -3.25 -8.26
CA MET A 93 -9.55 -3.38 -8.21
C MET A 93 -9.13 -4.10 -6.94
N GLY A 94 -8.14 -4.99 -7.06
CA GLY A 94 -7.49 -5.59 -5.89
C GLY A 94 -6.68 -4.56 -5.10
N ALA A 95 -6.87 -4.51 -3.78
CA ALA A 95 -6.15 -3.63 -2.88
C ALA A 95 -5.10 -4.41 -2.06
N ILE A 96 -3.82 -4.10 -2.28
CA ILE A 96 -2.70 -4.75 -1.60
C ILE A 96 -2.00 -3.74 -0.70
N LEU A 97 -1.82 -4.08 0.57
CA LEU A 97 -1.08 -3.22 1.51
C LEU A 97 0.41 -3.52 1.48
N MET A 98 1.23 -2.48 1.63
CA MET A 98 2.66 -2.60 1.86
C MET A 98 3.10 -1.87 3.12
N LYS A 99 4.32 -2.20 3.57
CA LYS A 99 4.96 -1.62 4.77
C LYS A 99 4.18 -1.89 6.06
N VAL A 100 3.40 -2.97 6.10
CA VAL A 100 2.49 -3.29 7.23
C VAL A 100 3.23 -3.53 8.55
N ILE A 101 4.45 -4.08 8.52
CA ILE A 101 5.28 -4.32 9.72
C ILE A 101 6.23 -3.16 10.07
N ARG A 102 6.25 -2.09 9.27
CA ARG A 102 7.16 -0.94 9.47
C ARG A 102 7.09 -0.28 10.86
N PRO A 103 5.95 -0.28 11.59
CA PRO A 103 5.91 0.23 12.95
C PRO A 103 6.97 -0.34 13.89
N LEU A 104 7.36 -1.61 13.70
CA LEU A 104 8.38 -2.27 14.53
C LEU A 104 9.77 -1.64 14.38
N ASP A 105 10.07 -1.10 13.20
CA ASP A 105 11.36 -0.44 12.91
C ASP A 105 11.34 1.06 13.25
N THR A 106 10.17 1.59 13.63
CA THR A 106 9.93 3.04 13.72
C THR A 106 9.59 3.50 15.13
N ILE A 107 8.85 2.70 15.89
CA ILE A 107 8.54 2.99 17.30
C ILE A 107 9.42 2.11 18.19
N GLU A 108 10.36 2.73 18.90
CA GLU A 108 11.09 2.03 19.96
C GLU A 108 10.14 1.58 21.08
N GLY A 109 10.27 0.32 21.51
CA GLY A 109 9.50 -0.22 22.63
C GLY A 109 8.02 -0.47 22.35
N ILE A 110 7.59 -0.50 21.08
CA ILE A 110 6.20 -0.89 20.74
C ILE A 110 5.87 -2.29 21.28
N SER A 111 4.70 -2.44 21.89
CA SER A 111 4.24 -3.72 22.46
C SER A 111 3.70 -4.71 21.43
N LEU A 112 3.75 -4.35 20.14
CA LEU A 112 3.24 -5.16 19.03
C LEU A 112 4.35 -6.00 18.40
N ASN A 113 3.98 -7.11 17.78
CA ASN A 113 4.86 -7.92 16.96
C ASN A 113 4.37 -8.01 15.50
N ALA A 114 5.15 -8.66 14.64
CA ALA A 114 4.84 -8.80 13.21
C ALA A 114 3.50 -9.50 12.96
N GLU A 115 3.17 -10.52 13.76
CA GLU A 115 1.91 -11.26 13.66
C GLU A 115 0.71 -10.33 13.95
N ASN A 116 0.79 -9.50 14.99
CA ASN A 116 -0.25 -8.52 15.30
C ASN A 116 -0.50 -7.57 14.13
N LEU A 117 0.57 -7.04 13.53
CA LEU A 117 0.48 -6.07 12.42
C LEU A 117 -0.01 -6.70 11.11
N ILE A 118 0.45 -7.90 10.79
CA ILE A 118 -0.01 -8.66 9.61
C ILE A 118 -1.49 -8.99 9.75
N ARG A 119 -1.91 -9.54 10.90
CA ARG A 119 -3.31 -9.90 11.17
C ARG A 119 -4.19 -8.65 11.15
N TYR A 120 -3.73 -7.54 11.72
CA TYR A 120 -4.44 -6.25 11.65
C TYR A 120 -4.64 -5.79 10.20
N ALA A 121 -3.58 -5.74 9.40
CA ALA A 121 -3.64 -5.30 8.00
C ALA A 121 -4.60 -6.15 7.15
N LEU A 122 -4.58 -7.48 7.31
CA LEU A 122 -5.50 -8.41 6.63
C LEU A 122 -6.94 -8.36 7.16
N SER A 123 -7.18 -7.74 8.32
CA SER A 123 -8.51 -7.59 8.93
C SER A 123 -9.18 -6.26 8.59
N LEU A 124 -8.49 -5.40 7.84
CA LEU A 124 -9.06 -4.17 7.31
C LEU A 124 -10.03 -4.49 6.18
N GLU A 125 -11.04 -3.65 6.02
CA GLU A 125 -12.08 -3.88 5.03
C GLU A 125 -11.55 -3.68 3.61
N ASN A 126 -11.93 -4.59 2.71
CA ASN A 126 -11.60 -4.53 1.28
C ASN A 126 -10.10 -4.52 0.98
N ILE A 127 -9.33 -5.25 1.80
CA ILE A 127 -7.94 -5.58 1.53
C ILE A 127 -7.87 -7.01 0.99
N ASP A 128 -7.24 -7.18 -0.16
CA ASP A 128 -7.12 -8.47 -0.86
C ASP A 128 -5.76 -9.15 -0.60
N GLY A 129 -4.78 -8.40 -0.11
CA GLY A 129 -3.47 -8.95 0.20
C GLY A 129 -2.52 -7.96 0.87
N ILE A 130 -1.37 -8.48 1.27
CA ILE A 130 -0.28 -7.69 1.83
C ILE A 130 1.05 -8.10 1.19
N THR A 131 2.01 -7.17 1.20
CA THR A 131 3.42 -7.44 0.88
C THR A 131 4.24 -7.32 2.15
N VAL A 132 4.93 -8.42 2.50
CA VAL A 132 5.78 -8.51 3.69
C VAL A 132 7.13 -9.07 3.26
N GLY A 133 8.20 -8.41 3.70
CA GLY A 133 9.56 -8.84 3.44
C GLY A 133 9.93 -10.08 4.25
N MET A 134 10.93 -10.80 3.74
CA MET A 134 11.50 -11.97 4.39
C MET A 134 12.96 -12.05 3.99
N ASP A 135 13.85 -11.95 4.96
CA ASP A 135 15.30 -11.95 4.78
C ASP A 135 15.94 -13.29 5.16
N ASN A 136 15.20 -14.16 5.83
CA ASN A 136 15.64 -15.49 6.23
C ASN A 136 14.48 -16.48 6.39
N MET A 137 14.80 -17.77 6.45
CA MET A 137 13.82 -18.85 6.55
C MET A 137 12.95 -18.78 7.82
N LYS A 138 13.47 -18.29 8.96
CA LYS A 138 12.65 -18.17 10.17
C LYS A 138 11.55 -17.13 10.01
N VAL A 139 11.84 -16.01 9.34
CA VAL A 139 10.84 -14.98 9.01
C VAL A 139 9.82 -15.51 8.01
N LEU A 140 10.25 -16.25 6.98
CA LEU A 140 9.32 -16.92 6.04
C LEU A 140 8.38 -17.88 6.77
N GLU A 141 8.90 -18.78 7.61
CA GLU A 141 8.07 -19.73 8.36
C GLU A 141 7.11 -19.02 9.32
N SER A 142 7.56 -17.94 9.97
CA SER A 142 6.69 -17.10 10.80
C SER A 142 5.55 -16.49 9.97
N ASN A 143 5.86 -15.90 8.81
CA ASN A 143 4.85 -15.32 7.92
C ASN A 143 3.83 -16.39 7.44
N LEU A 144 4.31 -17.58 7.07
CA LEU A 144 3.45 -18.70 6.66
C LEU A 144 2.56 -19.19 7.80
N LYS A 145 3.09 -19.29 9.02
CA LYS A 145 2.33 -19.65 10.21
C LYS A 145 1.21 -18.64 10.45
N THR A 146 1.53 -17.34 10.47
CA THR A 146 0.54 -16.27 10.63
C THR A 146 -0.57 -16.34 9.58
N LEU A 147 -0.23 -16.60 8.31
CA LEU A 147 -1.23 -16.72 7.23
C LEU A 147 -2.09 -17.99 7.36
N ARG A 148 -1.51 -19.13 7.75
CA ARG A 148 -2.24 -20.40 7.91
C ARG A 148 -3.20 -20.39 9.10
N GLU A 149 -2.83 -19.68 10.17
CA GLU A 149 -3.61 -19.55 11.41
C GLU A 149 -4.47 -18.28 11.42
N PHE A 150 -4.52 -17.56 10.29
CA PHE A 150 -5.19 -16.27 10.21
C PHE A 150 -6.67 -16.36 10.57
N THR A 151 -7.07 -15.50 11.51
CA THR A 151 -8.46 -15.21 11.83
C THR A 151 -8.65 -13.70 11.80
N PRO A 152 -9.69 -13.16 11.14
CA PRO A 152 -9.92 -11.73 11.14
C PRO A 152 -10.05 -11.17 12.56
N MET A 153 -9.45 -10.01 12.82
CA MET A 153 -9.62 -9.27 14.05
C MET A 153 -11.03 -8.69 14.12
N ASN A 154 -11.65 -8.82 15.29
CA ASN A 154 -12.88 -8.14 15.60
C ASN A 154 -12.65 -6.62 15.80
N ILE A 155 -13.73 -5.87 16.00
CA ILE A 155 -13.69 -4.41 16.15
C ILE A 155 -12.82 -3.99 17.35
N GLN A 156 -12.87 -4.73 18.46
CA GLN A 156 -12.12 -4.41 19.68
C GLN A 156 -10.63 -4.65 19.49
N GLU A 157 -10.23 -5.79 18.93
CA GLU A 157 -8.84 -6.10 18.60
C GLU A 157 -8.26 -5.06 17.63
N LYS A 158 -9.00 -4.67 16.58
CA LYS A 158 -8.57 -3.60 15.66
C LYS A 158 -8.35 -2.28 16.38
N LYS A 159 -9.24 -1.89 17.30
CA LYS A 159 -9.10 -0.65 18.09
C LYS A 159 -7.85 -0.67 18.95
N GLU A 160 -7.53 -1.79 19.58
CA GLU A 160 -6.32 -1.93 20.41
C GLU A 160 -5.04 -1.75 19.58
N ILE A 161 -4.98 -2.37 18.40
CA ILE A 161 -3.85 -2.18 17.48
C ILE A 161 -3.78 -0.74 16.99
N THR A 162 -4.90 -0.13 16.59
CA THR A 162 -4.95 1.28 16.17
C THR A 162 -4.41 2.20 17.27
N LEU A 163 -4.81 1.98 18.53
CA LEU A 163 -4.33 2.77 19.67
C LEU A 163 -2.81 2.61 19.86
N ALA A 164 -2.29 1.38 19.83
CA ALA A 164 -0.86 1.11 19.93
C ALA A 164 -0.05 1.71 18.76
N LEU A 165 -0.67 1.87 17.59
CA LEU A 165 -0.08 2.51 16.41
C LEU A 165 -0.19 4.03 16.40
N THR A 166 -0.88 4.66 17.37
CA THR A 166 -1.01 6.13 17.44
C THR A 166 0.34 6.88 17.34
N PRO A 167 1.41 6.48 18.06
CA PRO A 167 2.70 7.16 17.96
C PRO A 167 3.32 7.04 16.55
N PHE A 168 3.05 5.94 15.87
CA PHE A 168 3.48 5.73 14.50
C PHE A 168 2.66 6.62 13.57
N PHE A 169 1.32 6.58 13.59
CA PHE A 169 0.52 7.42 12.70
C PHE A 169 0.77 8.93 12.85
N ASN A 170 1.16 9.38 14.04
CA ASN A 170 1.52 10.77 14.33
C ASN A 170 3.01 11.10 14.06
N HIS A 171 3.80 10.16 13.54
CA HIS A 171 5.22 10.41 13.31
C HIS A 171 5.42 11.37 12.13
N GLU A 172 6.08 12.50 12.36
CA GLU A 172 6.17 13.57 11.36
C GLU A 172 7.42 13.50 10.47
N ASN A 173 8.47 12.77 10.87
CA ASN A 173 9.81 12.88 10.27
C ASN A 173 10.36 11.56 9.72
N LEU A 174 9.58 10.83 8.91
CA LEU A 174 10.11 9.61 8.28
C LEU A 174 10.79 9.90 6.94
N PRO A 175 11.87 9.17 6.59
CA PRO A 175 12.63 9.42 5.36
C PRO A 175 11.78 9.51 4.09
N TRP A 176 10.76 8.67 3.94
CA TRP A 176 9.88 8.62 2.77
C TRP A 176 8.76 9.68 2.74
N MET A 177 8.61 10.46 3.80
CA MET A 177 7.74 11.63 3.82
C MET A 177 8.45 12.88 3.27
N ASN A 178 9.78 12.82 3.11
CA ASN A 178 10.56 13.95 2.61
C ASN A 178 10.44 14.09 1.09
N LYS A 179 10.32 15.34 0.63
CA LYS A 179 10.34 15.66 -0.81
C LYS A 179 11.65 15.17 -1.42
N GLY A 180 11.56 14.34 -2.46
CA GLY A 180 12.72 13.79 -3.16
C GLY A 180 13.26 12.47 -2.60
N TYR A 181 12.60 11.85 -1.62
CA TYR A 181 12.91 10.47 -1.23
C TYR A 181 12.84 9.54 -2.44
N ARG A 182 13.82 8.64 -2.55
CA ARG A 182 13.85 7.56 -3.54
C ARG A 182 14.05 6.25 -2.80
N ASP A 183 13.16 5.30 -3.03
CA ASP A 183 13.28 3.95 -2.48
C ASP A 183 14.23 3.12 -3.36
N GLY A 184 15.08 2.29 -2.73
CA GLY A 184 15.95 1.35 -3.46
C GLY A 184 16.95 1.99 -4.41
N ASN A 185 17.89 2.80 -3.90
CA ASN A 185 19.07 3.20 -4.69
C ASN A 185 19.83 1.94 -5.13
N TRP A 186 19.66 1.55 -6.39
CA TRP A 186 20.58 0.65 -7.07
C TRP A 186 21.69 1.51 -7.67
N THR A 187 22.88 1.44 -7.08
CA THR A 187 24.14 1.83 -7.73
C THR A 187 24.64 0.69 -8.58
#